data_AF-J6ERK7-F1
#
_entry.id   AF-J6ERK7-F1
#
_cell.length_a   1.000
_cell.length_b   1.000
_cell.length_c   1.000
_cell.angle_alpha   90.00
_cell.angle_beta   90.00
_cell.angle_gamma   90.00
#
_symmetry.space_group_name_H-M   'P 1'
#
loop_
_entity.id
_entity.type
_entity.pdbx_description
1 polymer ?
#
loop_
_entity_poly.entity_id
_entity_poly.type
_entity_poly.pdbx_seq_one_letter_code
_entity_poly.pdbx_strand_id
1 'polypeptide(L)'
;MATLHIGKQCQTCNLVDFLPFTCPHCLGTFCKEHVHQHGCADSPSVESSVAESSRKRIKGVCTLPGCDSETIESLGGYEDTTVDGVKDSDEDIARQVRCKGCKQAFCLIHRSQNAHNCEAPREDTARQDATQARIERAKKEMSKHFPNAANRERLKMPPQVDKKREPPKPEQRPVPPSVQQADSTAAPAPTAAAPMPAATPSAEDKVFKLHCMKTRSLAKPLDPKVKREDSVAVEWVVAAAERVRARPPKYDPSKRAAELGTPKPERLWLPNVYDTLLGKAKLNNGQNVTLVRVPGEPGQHQAAKLELSQPVGKALKTGDVLALVRDWTA
;
A
#
# COMPACT_ATOMS: atom_id res chain seq x y z
N MET A 1 -7.97 -21.39 -12.74
CA MET A 1 -7.91 -20.37 -11.67
C MET A 1 -6.70 -20.68 -10.80
N ALA A 2 -5.66 -19.83 -10.81
CA ALA A 2 -4.48 -20.06 -9.98
C ALA A 2 -4.79 -19.65 -8.53
N THR A 3 -5.02 -20.62 -7.66
CA THR A 3 -5.00 -20.40 -6.22
C THR A 3 -3.58 -20.01 -5.83
N LEU A 4 -3.38 -18.75 -5.45
CA LEU A 4 -2.10 -18.30 -4.91
C LEU A 4 -1.79 -19.18 -3.69
N HIS A 5 -0.75 -20.00 -3.78
CA HIS A 5 -0.26 -20.77 -2.63
C HIS A 5 0.39 -19.78 -1.66
N ILE A 6 -0.36 -19.44 -0.61
CA ILE A 6 0.12 -18.51 0.42
C ILE A 6 0.87 -19.33 1.47
N GLY A 7 2.20 -19.22 1.49
CA GLY A 7 3.09 -19.90 2.44
C GLY A 7 3.71 -21.20 1.94
N LYS A 8 4.64 -21.76 2.73
CA LYS A 8 5.23 -23.09 2.51
C LYS A 8 4.98 -23.97 3.72
N GLN A 9 4.82 -25.27 3.48
CA GLN A 9 4.61 -26.26 4.53
C GLN A 9 5.94 -26.62 5.20
N CYS A 10 5.92 -26.75 6.52
CA CYS A 10 7.02 -27.32 7.28
C CYS A 10 7.15 -28.82 6.96
N GLN A 11 8.35 -29.30 6.64
CA GLN A 11 8.58 -30.73 6.34
C GLN A 11 8.31 -31.66 7.53
N THR A 12 8.39 -31.16 8.77
CA THR A 12 8.20 -31.97 9.99
C THR A 12 6.74 -32.04 10.43
N CYS A 13 6.03 -30.92 10.46
CA CYS A 13 4.66 -30.85 11.00
C CYS A 13 3.59 -30.45 9.98
N ASN A 14 3.95 -30.21 8.71
CA ASN A 14 3.06 -29.78 7.63
C ASN A 14 2.31 -28.46 7.87
N LEU A 15 2.65 -27.72 8.94
CA LEU A 15 2.09 -26.39 9.19
C LEU A 15 2.51 -25.43 8.07
N VAL A 16 1.53 -24.75 7.47
CA VAL A 16 1.78 -23.71 6.46
C VAL A 16 2.20 -22.43 7.20
N ASP A 17 3.47 -22.07 7.07
CA ASP A 17 4.00 -20.81 7.60
C ASP A 17 4.10 -19.77 6.47
N PHE A 18 3.75 -18.53 6.79
CA PHE A 18 3.86 -17.40 5.87
C PHE A 18 5.31 -16.89 5.78
N LEU A 19 6.13 -17.18 6.80
CA LEU A 19 7.57 -16.91 6.82
C LEU A 19 8.34 -18.24 6.95
N PRO A 20 8.40 -19.05 5.89
CA PRO A 20 9.10 -20.32 5.95
C PRO A 20 10.60 -20.12 6.15
N PHE A 21 11.16 -20.77 7.15
CA PHE A 21 12.60 -20.78 7.40
C PHE A 21 13.24 -21.89 6.58
N THR A 22 14.26 -21.57 5.79
CA THR A 22 15.05 -22.55 5.04
C THR A 22 16.31 -22.89 5.81
N CYS A 23 16.53 -24.17 6.11
CA CYS A 23 17.80 -24.59 6.71
C CYS A 23 18.94 -24.42 5.69
N PRO A 24 20.07 -23.78 6.03
CA PRO A 24 21.18 -23.60 5.08
C PRO A 24 21.90 -24.91 4.74
N HIS A 25 21.77 -25.95 5.58
CA HIS A 25 22.45 -27.23 5.39
C HIS A 25 21.65 -28.17 4.46
N CYS A 26 20.39 -28.43 4.78
CA CYS A 26 19.55 -29.36 4.01
C CYS A 26 18.58 -28.68 3.03
N LEU A 27 18.52 -27.33 3.01
CA LEU A 27 17.60 -26.52 2.21
C LEU A 27 16.10 -26.80 2.45
N GLY A 28 15.77 -27.60 3.48
CA GLY A 28 14.40 -27.89 3.88
C GLY A 28 13.67 -26.68 4.46
N THR A 29 12.36 -26.61 4.23
CA THR A 29 11.50 -25.55 4.77
C THR A 29 10.84 -26.00 6.06
N PHE A 30 11.02 -25.20 7.13
CA PHE A 30 10.51 -25.50 8.46
C PHE A 30 9.78 -24.29 9.05
N CYS A 31 8.89 -24.54 10.00
CA CYS A 31 8.33 -23.49 10.85
C CYS A 31 9.36 -23.07 11.91
N LYS A 32 9.07 -21.97 12.61
CA LYS A 32 9.92 -21.42 13.69
C LYS A 32 10.35 -22.44 14.75
N GLU A 33 9.49 -23.42 15.07
CA GLU A 33 9.77 -24.43 16.10
C GLU A 33 10.68 -25.55 15.59
N HIS A 34 10.50 -25.97 14.34
CA HIS A 34 11.20 -27.13 13.78
C HIS A 34 12.51 -26.80 13.06
N VAL A 35 12.77 -25.53 12.71
CA VAL A 35 14.04 -25.15 12.06
C VAL A 35 15.27 -25.44 12.94
N HIS A 36 15.11 -25.50 14.26
CA HIS A 36 16.20 -25.80 15.20
C HIS A 36 16.21 -27.25 15.69
N GLN A 37 15.13 -28.01 15.50
CA GLN A 37 14.97 -29.37 16.05
C GLN A 37 15.07 -30.48 14.98
N HIS A 38 15.14 -30.11 13.70
CA HIS A 38 15.29 -31.10 12.64
C HIS A 38 16.71 -31.70 12.65
N GLY A 39 16.78 -33.03 12.51
CA GLY A 39 18.05 -33.75 12.36
C GLY A 39 18.59 -33.56 10.95
N CYS A 40 19.44 -32.56 10.74
CA CYS A 40 20.19 -32.43 9.49
C CYS A 40 21.21 -33.56 9.36
N ALA A 41 21.11 -34.38 8.31
CA ALA A 41 22.13 -35.38 8.01
C ALA A 41 23.51 -34.74 7.74
N ASP A 42 23.51 -33.53 7.17
CA ASP A 42 24.70 -32.77 6.81
C ASP A 42 25.06 -31.69 7.83
N SER A 43 24.53 -31.72 9.06
CA SER A 43 25.09 -30.83 10.08
C SER A 43 26.43 -31.41 10.52
N PRO A 44 27.58 -30.79 10.19
CA PRO A 44 28.76 -31.04 11.00
C PRO A 44 28.32 -30.74 12.44
N SER A 45 28.58 -31.66 13.36
CA SER A 45 28.44 -31.45 14.79
C SER A 45 29.46 -30.39 15.21
N VAL A 46 29.23 -29.15 14.79
CA VAL A 46 29.98 -28.00 15.26
C VAL A 46 29.40 -27.71 16.63
N GLU A 47 30.09 -28.24 17.65
CA GLU A 47 30.12 -27.58 18.95
C GLU A 47 30.15 -26.08 18.70
N SER A 48 29.18 -25.39 19.27
CA SER A 48 28.86 -24.01 18.95
C SER A 48 29.96 -23.05 19.39
N SER A 49 31.12 -23.10 18.75
CA SER A 49 31.86 -21.90 18.43
C SER A 49 31.13 -21.23 17.27
N VAL A 50 29.95 -20.69 17.57
CA VAL A 50 29.68 -19.34 17.11
C VAL A 50 30.74 -18.53 17.83
N ALA A 51 31.97 -18.55 17.29
CA ALA A 51 32.82 -17.40 17.35
C ALA A 51 31.91 -16.35 16.76
N GLU A 52 31.21 -15.65 17.66
CA GLU A 52 30.74 -14.32 17.43
C GLU A 52 31.86 -13.73 16.58
N SER A 53 31.55 -13.49 15.31
CA SER A 53 32.24 -12.43 14.62
C SER A 53 31.86 -11.22 15.46
N SER A 54 32.61 -11.05 16.54
CA SER A 54 32.64 -9.91 17.44
C SER A 54 33.28 -8.83 16.59
N ARG A 55 32.59 -8.46 15.50
CA ARG A 55 32.55 -7.09 15.03
C ARG A 55 32.41 -6.32 16.30
N LYS A 56 33.50 -5.67 16.70
CA LYS A 56 33.64 -5.05 18.01
C LYS A 56 32.54 -4.01 18.05
N ARG A 57 31.36 -4.40 18.52
CA ARG A 57 30.19 -3.54 18.55
C ARG A 57 30.61 -2.42 19.47
N ILE A 58 30.83 -1.25 18.90
CA ILE A 58 31.26 -0.08 19.66
C ILE A 58 30.12 0.18 20.63
N LYS A 59 30.33 -0.14 21.91
CA LYS A 59 29.35 0.06 22.97
C LYS A 59 29.31 1.55 23.31
N GLY A 60 28.54 2.30 22.55
CA GLY A 60 28.13 3.65 22.86
C GLY A 60 26.93 3.59 23.79
N VAL A 61 27.06 4.21 24.96
CA VAL A 61 25.95 4.41 25.90
C VAL A 61 25.32 5.77 25.63
N CYS A 62 24.02 5.90 25.86
CA CYS A 62 23.30 7.15 25.75
C CYS A 62 23.98 8.26 26.57
N THR A 63 24.16 9.45 25.98
CA THR A 63 24.79 10.58 26.70
C THR A 63 23.91 11.22 27.78
N LEU A 64 22.62 10.84 27.88
CA LEU A 64 21.73 11.38 28.90
C LEU A 64 22.12 10.82 30.29
N PRO A 65 22.38 11.65 31.31
CA PRO A 65 22.69 11.17 32.65
C PRO A 65 21.61 10.24 33.20
N GLY A 66 22.02 9.06 33.66
CA GLY A 66 21.13 8.03 34.22
C GLY A 66 20.48 7.10 33.19
N CYS A 67 20.90 7.14 31.92
CA CYS A 67 20.44 6.21 30.89
C CYS A 67 21.54 5.26 30.43
N ASP A 68 21.41 3.97 30.77
CA ASP A 68 22.37 2.93 30.39
C ASP A 68 22.00 2.23 29.05
N SER A 69 21.05 2.79 28.30
CA SER A 69 20.63 2.21 27.03
C SER A 69 21.67 2.45 25.93
N GLU A 70 21.85 1.46 25.06
CA GLU A 70 22.73 1.55 23.90
C GLU A 70 22.28 2.65 22.93
N THR A 71 23.24 3.33 22.31
CA THR A 71 22.95 4.31 21.26
C THR A 71 22.48 3.61 19.97
N ILE A 72 21.81 4.38 19.12
CA ILE A 72 21.33 3.88 17.82
C ILE A 72 22.51 3.42 16.93
N GLU A 73 23.67 4.07 17.06
CA GLU A 73 24.89 3.74 16.32
C GLU A 73 25.44 2.38 16.74
N SER A 74 25.41 2.07 18.04
CA SER A 74 25.81 0.78 18.59
C SER A 74 24.92 -0.37 18.13
N LEU A 75 23.60 -0.13 18.05
CA LEU A 75 22.65 -1.11 17.52
C LEU A 75 22.79 -1.30 16.00
N GLY A 76 23.10 -0.22 15.28
CA GLY A 76 23.26 -0.22 13.82
C GLY A 76 24.56 -0.86 13.33
N GLY A 77 25.52 -1.13 14.23
CA GLY A 77 26.81 -1.71 13.85
C GLY A 77 27.66 -0.75 13.03
N TYR A 78 27.55 0.56 13.26
CA TYR A 78 28.43 1.54 12.62
C TYR A 78 29.84 1.38 13.17
N GLU A 79 30.75 0.85 12.36
CA GLU A 79 32.18 0.81 12.65
C GLU A 79 32.80 2.09 12.07
N ASP A 80 33.50 2.86 12.90
CA ASP A 80 34.23 4.05 12.46
C ASP A 80 35.43 3.58 11.62
N THR A 81 35.24 3.47 10.30
CA THR A 81 36.25 2.96 9.35
C THR A 81 37.35 3.98 9.04
N THR A 82 37.53 5.01 9.86
CA THR A 82 38.54 6.06 9.67
C THR A 82 40.00 5.59 9.85
N VAL A 83 40.26 4.29 9.93
CA VAL A 83 41.60 3.74 10.22
C VAL A 83 42.59 3.88 9.06
N ASP A 84 42.17 4.03 7.78
CA ASP A 84 43.13 4.07 6.65
C ASP A 84 42.88 5.20 5.62
N GLY A 85 42.29 6.32 6.02
CA GLY A 85 42.28 7.55 5.21
C GLY A 85 41.57 7.46 3.84
N VAL A 86 40.82 6.40 3.57
CA VAL A 86 40.00 6.25 2.36
C VAL A 86 38.73 7.07 2.54
N LYS A 87 38.64 8.18 1.80
CA LYS A 87 37.49 9.08 1.78
C LYS A 87 36.25 8.38 1.23
N ASP A 88 35.22 8.31 2.07
CA ASP A 88 33.80 8.51 1.76
C ASP A 88 33.40 8.20 0.31
N SER A 89 33.11 6.93 0.01
CA SER A 89 32.14 6.66 -1.04
C SER A 89 30.75 6.96 -0.46
N ASP A 90 29.97 7.79 -1.15
CA ASP A 90 28.59 8.24 -0.81
C ASP A 90 27.56 7.12 -0.55
N GLU A 91 27.98 5.85 -0.54
CA GLU A 91 27.17 4.64 -0.42
C GLU A 91 27.17 4.03 1.00
N ASP A 92 27.81 4.66 2.00
CA ASP A 92 27.69 4.22 3.41
C ASP A 92 26.29 4.56 3.96
N ILE A 93 25.38 3.61 3.79
CA ILE A 93 23.94 3.70 4.12
C ILE A 93 23.68 4.01 5.61
N ALA A 94 24.63 3.72 6.49
CA ALA A 94 24.48 3.93 7.94
C ALA A 94 24.93 5.33 8.36
N ARG A 95 24.18 6.38 7.98
CA ARG A 95 24.45 7.74 8.48
C ARG A 95 24.40 7.79 10.00
N GLN A 96 25.43 8.38 10.59
CA GLN A 96 25.55 8.59 12.03
C GLN A 96 24.33 9.35 12.60
N VAL A 97 23.65 8.78 13.60
CA VAL A 97 22.38 9.31 14.13
C VAL A 97 22.64 10.13 15.40
N ARG A 98 23.19 11.33 15.20
CA ARG A 98 23.41 12.30 16.29
C ARG A 98 22.29 13.35 16.35
N CYS A 99 22.08 13.91 17.53
CA CYS A 99 21.22 15.09 17.65
C CYS A 99 21.82 16.24 16.84
N LYS A 100 21.06 16.84 15.92
CA LYS A 100 21.57 17.93 15.07
C LYS A 100 22.00 19.18 15.85
N GLY A 101 21.37 19.39 17.01
CA GLY A 101 21.66 20.52 17.90
C GLY A 101 22.96 20.34 18.68
N CYS A 102 22.98 19.39 19.62
CA CYS A 102 24.13 19.18 20.51
C CYS A 102 25.19 18.20 19.99
N LYS A 103 24.95 17.53 18.85
CA LYS A 103 25.83 16.53 18.22
C LYS A 103 26.22 15.35 19.13
N GLN A 104 25.42 15.08 20.16
CA GLN A 104 25.57 13.92 21.05
C GLN A 104 24.76 12.71 20.53
N ALA A 105 25.14 11.51 20.97
CA ALA A 105 24.51 10.26 20.60
C ALA A 105 23.56 9.77 21.71
N PHE A 106 22.35 9.39 21.32
CA PHE A 106 21.30 8.99 22.26
C PHE A 106 20.70 7.65 21.86
N CYS A 107 20.07 6.95 22.81
CA CYS A 107 19.26 5.77 22.52
C CYS A 107 17.98 6.14 21.76
N LEU A 108 17.22 5.12 21.32
CA LEU A 108 15.96 5.32 20.58
C LEU A 108 14.93 6.17 21.33
N ILE A 109 14.91 6.11 22.66
CA ILE A 109 13.97 6.84 23.52
C ILE A 109 14.41 8.30 23.66
N HIS A 110 15.70 8.56 23.77
CA HIS A 110 16.26 9.90 24.02
C HIS A 110 16.72 10.64 22.75
N ARG A 111 16.53 10.08 21.55
CA ARG A 111 16.97 10.68 20.28
C ARG A 111 16.37 12.05 19.95
N SER A 112 15.16 12.33 20.45
CA SER A 112 14.51 13.63 20.22
C SER A 112 15.05 14.70 21.17
N GLN A 113 15.18 15.94 20.69
CA GLN A 113 15.67 17.08 21.49
C GLN A 113 14.93 17.25 22.82
N ASN A 114 13.62 16.99 22.85
CA ASN A 114 12.81 17.08 24.07
C ASN A 114 13.11 16.00 25.11
N ALA A 115 13.55 14.82 24.66
CA ALA A 115 13.74 13.67 25.54
C ALA A 115 15.09 13.72 26.27
N HIS A 116 16.08 14.46 25.75
CA HIS A 116 17.37 14.67 26.40
C HIS A 116 17.63 16.11 26.83
N ASN A 117 16.58 16.94 26.87
CA ASN A 117 16.66 18.37 27.21
C ASN A 117 17.81 19.09 26.47
N CYS A 118 17.79 19.02 25.14
CA CYS A 118 18.85 19.58 24.29
C CYS A 118 19.05 21.08 24.57
N GLU A 119 20.30 21.49 24.76
CA GLU A 119 20.67 22.91 24.94
C GLU A 119 20.53 23.72 23.64
N ALA A 120 20.69 23.07 22.49
CA ALA A 120 20.62 23.75 21.21
C ALA A 120 19.19 24.26 20.92
N PRO A 121 19.05 25.36 20.16
CA PRO A 121 17.75 25.84 19.70
C PRO A 121 16.96 24.70 19.10
N ARG A 122 15.70 24.58 19.51
CA ARG A 122 14.84 23.52 18.99
C ARG A 122 14.74 23.70 17.48
N GLU A 123 15.05 22.63 16.76
CA GLU A 123 14.60 22.51 15.38
C GLU A 123 13.12 22.14 15.44
N ASP A 124 12.31 23.06 15.95
CA ASP A 124 10.86 22.92 15.87
C ASP A 124 10.54 22.93 14.37
N THR A 125 10.34 21.72 13.85
CA THR A 125 9.92 21.57 12.46
C THR A 125 8.61 22.35 12.36
N ALA A 126 8.44 23.21 11.35
CA ALA A 126 7.18 23.95 11.13
C ALA A 126 5.93 23.05 11.18
N ARG A 127 6.11 21.73 10.98
CA ARG A 127 5.11 20.68 11.18
C ARG A 127 4.69 20.48 12.65
N GLN A 128 5.60 20.48 13.61
CA GLN A 128 5.30 20.35 15.05
C GLN A 128 4.53 21.58 15.55
N ASP A 129 4.96 22.78 15.19
CA ASP A 129 4.24 24.02 15.53
C ASP A 129 2.84 24.03 14.91
N ALA A 130 2.73 23.68 13.63
CA ALA A 130 1.42 23.55 12.99
C ALA A 130 0.53 22.49 13.66
N THR A 131 1.13 21.43 14.23
CA THR A 131 0.39 20.38 14.96
C THR A 131 -0.07 20.89 16.33
N GLN A 132 0.80 21.58 17.08
CA GLN A 132 0.45 22.19 18.36
C GLN A 132 -0.64 23.24 18.17
N ALA A 133 -0.51 24.12 17.17
CA ALA A 133 -1.52 25.12 16.83
C ALA A 133 -2.88 24.48 16.48
N ARG A 134 -2.89 23.33 15.78
CA ARG A 134 -4.12 22.56 15.51
C ARG A 134 -4.71 21.98 16.78
N ILE A 135 -3.89 21.42 17.66
CA ILE A 135 -4.32 20.87 18.96
C ILE A 135 -4.91 21.99 19.82
N GLU A 136 -4.29 23.16 19.87
CA GLU A 136 -4.78 24.32 20.63
C GLU A 136 -6.09 24.86 20.07
N ARG A 137 -6.20 25.00 18.75
CA ARG A 137 -7.46 25.39 18.10
C ARG A 137 -8.58 24.39 18.42
N ALA A 138 -8.30 23.10 18.30
CA ALA A 138 -9.25 22.04 18.64
C ALA A 138 -9.63 22.09 20.12
N LYS A 139 -8.68 22.31 21.05
CA LYS A 139 -8.96 22.48 22.48
C LYS A 139 -9.86 23.68 22.74
N LYS A 140 -9.64 24.80 22.05
CA LYS A 140 -10.45 26.03 22.17
C LYS A 140 -11.86 25.86 21.61
N GLU A 141 -12.02 25.12 20.51
CA GLU A 141 -13.34 24.78 19.97
C GLU A 141 -14.07 23.78 20.89
N MET A 142 -13.36 22.76 21.38
CA MET A 142 -13.90 21.78 22.33
C MET A 142 -14.35 22.44 23.63
N SER A 143 -13.60 23.40 24.18
CA SER A 143 -14.02 24.11 25.40
C SER A 143 -15.23 25.02 25.17
N LYS A 144 -15.37 25.61 23.97
CA LYS A 144 -16.55 26.40 23.59
C LYS A 144 -17.80 25.56 23.40
N HIS A 145 -17.69 24.44 22.69
CA HIS A 145 -18.85 23.61 22.32
C HIS A 145 -19.21 22.56 23.38
N PHE A 146 -18.25 22.15 24.23
CA PHE A 146 -18.43 21.08 25.20
C PHE A 146 -17.84 21.44 26.58
N PRO A 147 -18.34 22.47 27.27
CA PRO A 147 -17.82 22.89 28.58
C PRO A 147 -17.91 21.79 29.64
N ASN A 148 -18.91 20.91 29.56
CA ASN A 148 -19.09 19.79 30.48
C ASN A 148 -18.22 18.55 30.16
N ALA A 149 -17.44 18.56 29.07
CA ALA A 149 -16.58 17.43 28.72
C ALA A 149 -15.29 17.37 29.53
N ALA A 150 -14.84 18.49 30.13
CA ALA A 150 -13.61 18.54 30.93
C ALA A 150 -13.72 17.74 32.23
N ASN A 151 -14.92 17.67 32.84
CA ASN A 151 -15.18 16.93 34.07
C ASN A 151 -15.78 15.53 33.85
N ARG A 152 -15.99 15.12 32.60
CA ARG A 152 -16.37 13.73 32.33
C ARG A 152 -15.12 12.88 32.50
N GLU A 153 -15.07 12.15 33.62
CA GLU A 153 -14.12 11.06 33.81
C GLU A 153 -14.17 10.20 32.55
N ARG A 154 -13.04 10.15 31.81
CA ARG A 154 -12.94 9.24 30.67
C ARG A 154 -13.17 7.86 31.24
N LEU A 155 -14.33 7.28 30.96
CA LEU A 155 -14.59 5.88 31.22
C LEU A 155 -13.40 5.11 30.64
N LYS A 156 -12.59 4.52 31.52
CA LYS A 156 -11.48 3.69 31.10
C LYS A 156 -12.09 2.66 30.17
N MET A 157 -11.53 2.54 28.97
CA MET A 157 -11.95 1.50 28.04
C MET A 157 -11.93 0.20 28.84
N PRO A 158 -13.05 -0.54 28.93
CA PRO A 158 -13.07 -1.77 29.70
C PRO A 158 -11.90 -2.62 29.20
N PRO A 159 -11.14 -3.27 30.11
CA PRO A 159 -10.02 -4.10 29.70
C PRO A 159 -10.52 -5.04 28.60
N GLN A 160 -9.87 -5.01 27.44
CA GLN A 160 -10.23 -5.92 26.36
C GLN A 160 -9.96 -7.33 26.87
N VAL A 161 -11.01 -7.98 27.35
CA VAL A 161 -11.00 -9.41 27.56
C VAL A 161 -10.99 -9.99 26.15
N ASP A 162 -9.82 -10.43 25.70
CA ASP A 162 -9.69 -11.27 24.53
C ASP A 162 -10.54 -12.52 24.79
N LYS A 163 -11.81 -12.46 24.36
CA LYS A 163 -12.67 -13.63 24.33
C LYS A 163 -12.01 -14.57 23.34
N LYS A 164 -11.24 -15.54 23.86
CA LYS A 164 -10.84 -16.73 23.10
C LYS A 164 -12.10 -17.21 22.40
N ARG A 165 -12.12 -17.06 21.09
CA ARG A 165 -13.22 -17.51 20.25
C ARG A 165 -13.24 -19.02 20.41
N GLU A 166 -14.18 -19.53 21.19
CA GLU A 166 -14.40 -20.96 21.29
C GLU A 166 -14.65 -21.48 19.87
N PRO A 167 -13.98 -22.58 19.48
CA PRO A 167 -14.18 -23.16 18.16
C PRO A 167 -15.68 -23.47 17.99
N PRO A 168 -16.26 -23.16 16.81
CA PRO A 168 -17.67 -23.40 16.57
C PRO A 168 -17.96 -24.88 16.80
N LYS A 169 -18.85 -25.16 17.76
CA LYS A 169 -19.40 -26.49 17.99
C LYS A 169 -19.99 -26.98 16.66
N PRO A 170 -19.70 -28.21 16.22
CA PRO A 170 -20.18 -28.73 14.93
C PRO A 170 -21.71 -28.74 14.92
N GLU A 171 -22.29 -27.77 14.22
CA GLU A 171 -23.72 -27.60 14.06
C GLU A 171 -24.19 -28.58 12.98
N GLN A 172 -25.01 -29.55 13.40
CA GLN A 172 -25.66 -30.50 12.51
C GLN A 172 -26.55 -29.72 11.55
N ARG A 173 -26.22 -29.75 10.25
CA ARG A 173 -27.05 -29.17 9.20
C ARG A 173 -28.45 -29.80 9.24
N PRO A 174 -29.53 -29.04 9.48
CA PRO A 174 -30.87 -29.53 9.20
C PRO A 174 -31.05 -29.72 7.69
N VAL A 175 -31.60 -30.87 7.33
CA VAL A 175 -31.94 -31.26 5.97
C VAL A 175 -33.05 -30.34 5.45
N PRO A 176 -32.95 -29.79 4.22
CA PRO A 176 -34.00 -28.92 3.67
C PRO A 176 -35.30 -29.71 3.44
N PRO A 177 -36.47 -29.16 3.80
CA PRO A 177 -37.75 -29.77 3.46
C PRO A 177 -38.06 -29.66 1.97
N SER A 178 -38.65 -30.73 1.44
CA SER A 178 -39.14 -30.86 0.07
C SER A 178 -39.98 -29.67 -0.39
N VAL A 179 -39.65 -29.19 -1.59
CA VAL A 179 -40.41 -28.23 -2.38
C VAL A 179 -41.74 -28.88 -2.79
N GLN A 180 -42.86 -28.39 -2.26
CA GLN A 180 -44.18 -28.61 -2.85
C GLN A 180 -44.48 -27.46 -3.81
N GLN A 181 -44.79 -27.84 -5.05
CA GLN A 181 -45.38 -26.97 -6.06
C GLN A 181 -46.81 -26.61 -5.62
N ALA A 182 -47.16 -25.33 -5.70
CA ALA A 182 -48.53 -24.87 -5.54
C ALA A 182 -48.93 -24.01 -6.73
N ASP A 183 -50.14 -24.32 -7.19
CA ASP A 183 -50.82 -23.85 -8.39
C ASP A 183 -51.16 -22.36 -8.43
N SER A 184 -51.39 -21.96 -9.66
CA SER A 184 -51.82 -20.66 -10.15
C SER A 184 -53.21 -20.26 -9.64
N THR A 185 -53.34 -19.02 -9.14
CA THR A 185 -54.62 -18.31 -9.13
C THR A 185 -54.43 -16.83 -9.48
N ALA A 186 -55.47 -16.30 -10.12
CA ALA A 186 -55.50 -15.11 -10.96
C ALA A 186 -55.29 -13.78 -10.24
N ALA A 187 -54.83 -12.81 -11.04
CA ALA A 187 -54.42 -11.47 -10.68
C ALA A 187 -55.58 -10.49 -10.36
N PRO A 188 -55.32 -9.50 -9.50
CA PRO A 188 -55.90 -8.17 -9.61
C PRO A 188 -54.89 -7.13 -10.16
N ALA A 189 -55.43 -6.10 -10.79
CA ALA A 189 -54.70 -5.06 -11.54
C ALA A 189 -53.69 -4.25 -10.69
N PRO A 190 -52.54 -3.83 -11.27
CA PRO A 190 -51.47 -3.18 -10.53
C PRO A 190 -51.80 -1.73 -10.19
N THR A 191 -51.90 -1.45 -8.89
CA THR A 191 -51.81 -0.10 -8.33
C THR A 191 -50.38 0.41 -8.50
N ALA A 192 -50.23 1.69 -8.87
CA ALA A 192 -48.96 2.35 -9.16
C ALA A 192 -47.87 1.99 -8.14
N ALA A 193 -46.88 1.22 -8.59
CA ALA A 193 -45.81 0.71 -7.78
C ALA A 193 -44.96 1.87 -7.22
N ALA A 194 -44.83 1.91 -5.90
CA ALA A 194 -43.87 2.76 -5.23
C ALA A 194 -42.47 2.53 -5.84
N PRO A 195 -41.65 3.58 -6.05
CA PRO A 195 -40.32 3.43 -6.59
C PRO A 195 -39.52 2.48 -5.72
N MET A 196 -39.12 1.34 -6.29
CA MET A 196 -38.27 0.37 -5.59
C MET A 196 -37.00 1.06 -5.10
N PRO A 197 -36.51 0.73 -3.89
CA PRO A 197 -35.27 1.30 -3.37
C PRO A 197 -34.13 1.00 -4.35
N ALA A 198 -33.33 2.02 -4.65
CA ALA A 198 -32.21 1.91 -5.56
C ALA A 198 -31.32 0.72 -5.17
N ALA A 199 -31.00 -0.14 -6.16
CA ALA A 199 -30.16 -1.30 -5.94
C ALA A 199 -28.84 -0.90 -5.27
N THR A 200 -28.47 -1.60 -4.19
CA THR A 200 -27.21 -1.34 -3.51
C THR A 200 -26.04 -1.58 -4.46
N PRO A 201 -25.03 -0.69 -4.52
CA PRO A 201 -23.91 -0.83 -5.46
C PRO A 201 -23.16 -2.14 -5.20
N SER A 202 -22.77 -2.81 -6.28
CA SER A 202 -22.03 -4.06 -6.22
C SER A 202 -20.64 -3.86 -5.59
N ALA A 203 -19.99 -4.94 -5.18
CA ALA A 203 -18.62 -4.87 -4.67
C ALA A 203 -17.65 -4.28 -5.72
N GLU A 204 -17.85 -4.62 -7.00
CA GLU A 204 -17.03 -4.09 -8.11
C GLU A 204 -17.25 -2.59 -8.30
N ASP A 205 -18.48 -2.11 -8.18
CA ASP A 205 -18.78 -0.67 -8.25
C ASP A 205 -18.09 0.12 -7.13
N LYS A 206 -18.01 -0.46 -5.92
CA LYS A 206 -17.30 0.14 -4.79
C LYS A 206 -15.80 0.23 -5.06
N VAL A 207 -15.20 -0.83 -5.63
CA VAL A 207 -13.78 -0.84 -6.02
C VAL A 207 -13.51 0.15 -7.15
N PHE A 208 -14.40 0.22 -8.15
CA PHE A 208 -14.31 1.21 -9.23
C PHE A 208 -14.38 2.63 -8.69
N LYS A 209 -15.32 2.93 -7.79
CA LYS A 209 -15.43 4.25 -7.16
C LYS A 209 -14.16 4.64 -6.39
N LEU A 210 -13.58 3.70 -5.64
CA LEU A 210 -12.31 3.91 -4.94
C LEU A 210 -11.16 4.15 -5.93
N HIS A 211 -11.13 3.42 -7.04
CA HIS A 211 -10.17 3.64 -8.14
C HIS A 211 -10.31 5.04 -8.75
N CYS A 212 -11.52 5.49 -9.08
CA CYS A 212 -11.76 6.84 -9.59
C CYS A 212 -11.26 7.91 -8.60
N MET A 213 -11.50 7.74 -7.29
CA MET A 213 -11.02 8.65 -6.25
C MET A 213 -9.49 8.69 -6.19
N LYS A 214 -8.83 7.52 -6.22
CA LYS A 214 -7.37 7.40 -6.23
C LYS A 214 -6.75 7.99 -7.48
N THR A 215 -7.36 7.78 -8.64
CA THR A 215 -6.90 8.33 -9.91
C THR A 215 -6.97 9.85 -9.90
N ARG A 216 -8.07 10.43 -9.40
CA ARG A 216 -8.19 11.90 -9.24
C ARG A 216 -7.18 12.50 -8.26
N SER A 217 -6.92 11.85 -7.13
CA SER A 217 -6.03 12.39 -6.10
C SER A 217 -4.55 12.33 -6.49
N LEU A 218 -4.15 11.33 -7.26
CA LEU A 218 -2.77 11.12 -7.68
C LEU A 218 -2.46 11.67 -9.09
N ALA A 219 -3.47 12.09 -9.85
CA ALA A 219 -3.28 12.64 -11.18
C ALA A 219 -2.56 13.99 -11.14
N LYS A 220 -1.50 14.11 -11.94
CA LYS A 220 -0.77 15.36 -12.16
C LYS A 220 -1.42 16.15 -13.30
N PRO A 221 -1.56 17.48 -13.19
CA PRO A 221 -2.02 18.29 -14.30
C PRO A 221 -1.07 18.16 -15.49
N LEU A 222 -1.59 17.82 -16.67
CA LEU A 222 -0.77 17.79 -17.88
C LEU A 222 -0.41 19.21 -18.33
N ASP A 223 -1.38 20.12 -18.24
CA ASP A 223 -1.19 21.56 -18.41
C ASP A 223 -1.65 22.28 -17.12
N PRO A 224 -0.77 22.99 -16.40
CA PRO A 224 -1.15 23.73 -15.20
C PRO A 224 -2.13 24.88 -15.46
N LYS A 225 -2.31 25.31 -16.71
CA LYS A 225 -3.24 26.40 -17.07
C LYS A 225 -4.70 25.95 -17.19
N VAL A 226 -4.94 24.66 -17.40
CA VAL A 226 -6.30 24.13 -17.57
C VAL A 226 -6.92 23.82 -16.22
N LYS A 227 -8.17 24.27 -16.01
CA LYS A 227 -8.91 24.02 -14.77
C LYS A 227 -9.20 22.52 -14.62
N ARG A 228 -9.22 22.03 -13.38
CA ARG A 228 -9.54 20.62 -13.08
C ARG A 228 -10.94 20.20 -13.53
N GLU A 229 -11.88 21.13 -13.57
CA GLU A 229 -13.27 20.88 -13.97
C GLU A 229 -13.41 20.52 -15.45
N ASP A 230 -12.51 21.05 -16.29
CA ASP A 230 -12.48 20.84 -17.74
C ASP A 230 -11.58 19.67 -18.16
N SER A 231 -11.08 18.90 -17.19
CA SER A 231 -10.14 17.80 -17.43
C SER A 231 -10.62 16.49 -16.82
N VAL A 232 -10.21 15.39 -17.45
CA VAL A 232 -10.55 14.04 -16.99
C VAL A 232 -9.29 13.37 -16.46
N ALA A 233 -9.37 12.85 -15.23
CA ALA A 233 -8.28 12.09 -14.64
C ALA A 233 -8.28 10.66 -15.18
N VAL A 234 -7.20 10.28 -15.87
CA VAL A 234 -7.01 8.94 -16.44
C VAL A 234 -5.67 8.35 -16.01
N GLU A 235 -5.57 7.03 -16.13
CA GLU A 235 -4.29 6.34 -16.10
C GLU A 235 -3.75 6.20 -17.52
N TRP A 236 -2.47 6.47 -17.69
CA TRP A 236 -1.77 6.48 -18.98
C TRP A 236 -0.63 5.47 -18.96
N VAL A 237 -0.54 4.66 -20.02
CA VAL A 237 0.49 3.63 -20.21
C VAL A 237 0.93 3.57 -21.68
N VAL A 238 2.18 3.15 -21.91
CA VAL A 238 2.67 2.78 -23.24
C VAL A 238 2.74 1.26 -23.29
N ALA A 239 2.02 0.65 -24.24
CA ALA A 239 1.79 -0.78 -24.30
C ALA A 239 2.12 -1.37 -25.67
N ALA A 240 2.54 -2.63 -25.69
CA ALA A 240 2.58 -3.44 -26.91
C ALA A 240 1.16 -3.95 -27.25
N ALA A 241 0.82 -4.05 -28.54
CA ALA A 241 -0.52 -4.40 -29.01
C ALA A 241 -1.08 -5.69 -28.42
N GLU A 242 -0.23 -6.71 -28.26
CA GLU A 242 -0.61 -8.03 -27.72
C GLU A 242 -1.16 -7.95 -26.29
N ARG A 243 -0.66 -7.02 -25.47
CA ARG A 243 -1.01 -6.93 -24.05
C ARG A 243 -2.36 -6.25 -23.80
N VAL A 244 -2.82 -5.42 -24.73
CA VAL A 244 -4.08 -4.67 -24.59
C VAL A 244 -5.31 -5.58 -24.77
N ARG A 245 -5.15 -6.70 -25.47
CA ARG A 245 -6.22 -7.68 -25.71
C ARG A 245 -6.43 -8.66 -24.56
N ALA A 246 -5.46 -8.78 -23.64
CA ALA A 246 -5.55 -9.71 -22.52
C ALA A 246 -6.57 -9.21 -21.47
N ARG A 247 -7.54 -10.07 -21.13
CA ARG A 247 -8.56 -9.79 -20.11
C ARG A 247 -8.09 -10.29 -18.75
N PRO A 248 -7.91 -9.43 -17.73
CA PRO A 248 -7.68 -9.91 -16.37
C PRO A 248 -8.97 -10.58 -15.84
N PRO A 249 -8.86 -11.69 -15.09
CA PRO A 249 -10.01 -12.45 -14.59
C PRO A 249 -10.79 -11.73 -13.48
N LYS A 250 -10.22 -10.65 -12.91
CA LYS A 250 -10.84 -9.83 -11.85
C LYS A 250 -10.53 -8.35 -12.09
N TYR A 251 -11.46 -7.50 -11.67
CA TYR A 251 -11.30 -6.05 -11.74
C TYR A 251 -10.21 -5.59 -10.74
N ASP A 252 -8.99 -5.37 -11.25
CA ASP A 252 -7.89 -4.73 -10.52
C ASP A 252 -7.22 -3.71 -11.45
N PRO A 253 -7.65 -2.45 -11.43
CA PRO A 253 -7.20 -1.46 -12.40
C PRO A 253 -5.71 -1.12 -12.23
N SER A 254 -5.17 -1.20 -11.00
CA SER A 254 -3.75 -1.00 -10.74
C SER A 254 -2.90 -2.11 -11.34
N LYS A 255 -3.35 -3.38 -11.28
CA LYS A 255 -2.67 -4.48 -11.97
C LYS A 255 -2.83 -4.40 -13.48
N ARG A 256 -4.02 -4.02 -13.97
CA ARG A 256 -4.30 -3.89 -15.41
C ARG A 256 -3.31 -2.94 -16.08
N ALA A 257 -3.05 -1.79 -15.48
CA ALA A 257 -2.10 -0.83 -16.04
C ALA A 257 -0.63 -1.35 -16.01
N ALA A 258 -0.26 -2.13 -14.98
CA ALA A 258 1.04 -2.79 -14.91
C ALA A 258 1.19 -3.91 -15.95
N GLU A 259 0.14 -4.70 -16.18
CA GLU A 259 0.08 -5.76 -17.20
C GLU A 259 0.24 -5.20 -18.62
N LEU A 260 -0.28 -3.99 -18.88
CA LEU A 260 -0.17 -3.31 -20.17
C LEU A 260 1.28 -2.89 -20.52
N GLY A 261 2.20 -2.85 -19.55
CA GLY A 261 3.63 -2.87 -19.83
C GLY A 261 4.48 -1.76 -19.23
N THR A 262 3.88 -0.77 -18.56
CA THR A 262 4.64 0.18 -17.75
C THR A 262 4.63 -0.26 -16.28
N PRO A 263 5.79 -0.44 -15.62
CA PRO A 263 5.85 -0.86 -14.21
C PRO A 263 5.19 0.16 -13.26
N LYS A 264 5.04 1.41 -13.71
CA LYS A 264 4.34 2.47 -12.98
C LYS A 264 3.47 3.28 -13.96
N PRO A 265 2.14 3.09 -13.98
CA PRO A 265 1.27 3.92 -14.78
C PRO A 265 1.31 5.37 -14.29
N GLU A 266 1.36 6.31 -15.23
CA GLU A 266 1.22 7.73 -14.90
C GLU A 266 -0.25 8.09 -14.78
N ARG A 267 -0.59 8.93 -13.81
CA ARG A 267 -1.95 9.47 -13.65
C ARG A 267 -1.91 10.92 -14.08
N LEU A 268 -2.76 11.28 -15.03
CA LEU A 268 -2.76 12.60 -15.66
C LEU A 268 -4.17 13.18 -15.68
N TRP A 269 -4.29 14.47 -15.40
CA TRP A 269 -5.48 15.24 -15.78
C TRP A 269 -5.31 15.65 -17.23
N LEU A 270 -6.15 15.10 -18.09
CA LEU A 270 -6.12 15.40 -19.51
C LEU A 270 -7.09 16.52 -19.84
N PRO A 271 -6.61 17.62 -20.43
CA PRO A 271 -7.48 18.58 -21.08
C PRO A 271 -8.08 17.95 -22.35
N ASN A 272 -8.99 18.66 -23.01
CA ASN A 272 -9.64 18.21 -24.25
C ASN A 272 -8.71 17.98 -25.46
N VAL A 273 -7.38 18.06 -25.31
CA VAL A 273 -6.40 18.07 -26.42
C VAL A 273 -5.39 16.92 -26.29
N TYR A 274 -5.39 16.00 -27.26
CA TYR A 274 -4.51 14.81 -27.29
C TYR A 274 -3.04 15.11 -27.63
N ASP A 275 -2.75 16.25 -28.26
CA ASP A 275 -1.41 16.56 -28.79
C ASP A 275 -0.33 16.56 -27.70
N THR A 276 -0.69 16.93 -26.47
CA THR A 276 0.22 16.95 -25.32
C THR A 276 0.64 15.55 -24.86
N LEU A 277 -0.19 14.52 -25.09
CA LEU A 277 0.16 13.13 -24.77
C LEU A 277 1.17 12.57 -25.77
N LEU A 278 1.01 12.87 -27.05
CA LEU A 278 1.93 12.42 -28.10
C LEU A 278 3.32 13.02 -27.90
N GLY A 279 3.41 14.29 -27.51
CA GLY A 279 4.69 14.93 -27.16
C GLY A 279 5.41 14.26 -25.99
N LYS A 280 4.67 13.77 -24.99
CA LYS A 280 5.25 13.06 -23.83
C LYS A 280 5.78 11.67 -24.16
N ALA A 281 5.18 11.00 -25.15
CA ALA A 281 5.51 9.62 -25.47
C ALA A 281 6.87 9.44 -26.17
N LYS A 282 7.58 10.54 -26.51
CA LYS A 282 8.88 10.53 -27.22
C LYS A 282 8.87 9.57 -28.42
N LEU A 283 7.83 9.68 -29.25
CA LEU A 283 7.69 8.83 -30.42
C LEU A 283 8.72 9.21 -31.48
N ASN A 284 9.32 8.22 -32.11
CA ASN A 284 10.17 8.45 -33.28
C ASN A 284 9.29 8.85 -34.47
N ASN A 285 9.75 9.80 -35.29
CA ASN A 285 9.07 10.19 -36.52
C ASN A 285 8.84 8.94 -37.40
N GLY A 286 7.57 8.69 -37.76
CA GLY A 286 7.18 7.58 -38.64
C GLY A 286 6.61 6.32 -37.95
N GLN A 287 6.50 6.28 -36.62
CA GLN A 287 5.81 5.17 -35.95
C GLN A 287 4.28 5.31 -36.06
N ASN A 288 3.60 4.25 -36.49
CA ASN A 288 2.15 4.16 -36.46
C ASN A 288 1.69 3.89 -35.03
N VAL A 289 1.12 4.91 -34.40
CA VAL A 289 0.68 4.83 -33.02
C VAL A 289 -0.82 5.06 -32.95
N THR A 290 -1.51 4.17 -32.26
CA THR A 290 -2.94 4.24 -32.02
C THR A 290 -3.19 4.44 -30.54
N LEU A 291 -4.02 5.42 -30.22
CA LEU A 291 -4.52 5.61 -28.88
C LEU A 291 -5.71 4.68 -28.65
N VAL A 292 -5.64 3.86 -27.61
CA VAL A 292 -6.67 2.89 -27.27
C VAL A 292 -7.22 3.23 -25.89
N ARG A 293 -8.55 3.39 -25.83
CA ARG A 293 -9.29 3.54 -24.58
C ARG A 293 -9.62 2.16 -24.04
N VAL A 294 -9.29 1.96 -22.77
CA VAL A 294 -9.63 0.75 -22.03
C VAL A 294 -10.58 1.17 -20.90
N PRO A 295 -11.89 0.86 -21.00
CA PRO A 295 -12.87 1.29 -20.01
C PRO A 295 -12.52 0.78 -18.61
N GLY A 296 -12.67 1.67 -17.63
CA GLY A 296 -12.50 1.35 -16.21
C GLY A 296 -13.76 0.81 -15.54
N GLU A 297 -14.92 0.91 -16.18
CA GLU A 297 -16.20 0.49 -15.59
C GLU A 297 -16.31 -1.05 -15.48
N PRO A 298 -16.86 -1.60 -14.38
CA PRO A 298 -17.16 -3.02 -14.26
C PRO A 298 -18.02 -3.50 -15.44
N GLY A 299 -17.67 -4.65 -16.03
CA GLY A 299 -18.39 -5.23 -17.17
C GLY A 299 -18.04 -4.66 -18.56
N GLN A 300 -17.43 -3.48 -18.65
CA GLN A 300 -16.91 -2.95 -19.91
C GLN A 300 -15.42 -3.23 -20.04
N HIS A 301 -15.05 -4.17 -20.92
CA HIS A 301 -13.65 -4.58 -21.07
C HIS A 301 -13.11 -4.43 -22.49
N GLN A 302 -13.96 -4.12 -23.46
CA GLN A 302 -13.54 -4.00 -24.84
C GLN A 302 -12.71 -2.71 -25.01
N ALA A 303 -11.47 -2.90 -25.43
CA ALA A 303 -10.60 -1.80 -25.79
C ALA A 303 -11.14 -1.16 -27.08
N ALA A 304 -11.32 0.15 -27.09
CA ALA A 304 -11.83 0.90 -28.24
C ALA A 304 -10.73 1.81 -28.79
N LYS A 305 -10.51 1.76 -30.11
CA LYS A 305 -9.65 2.72 -30.79
C LYS A 305 -10.27 4.11 -30.61
N LEU A 306 -9.43 5.07 -30.23
CA LEU A 306 -9.87 6.42 -29.99
C LEU A 306 -9.42 7.32 -31.14
N GLU A 307 -10.36 8.01 -31.78
CA GLU A 307 -10.09 8.95 -32.86
C GLU A 307 -9.56 10.26 -32.30
N LEU A 308 -8.36 10.66 -32.75
CA LEU A 308 -7.69 11.89 -32.31
C LEU A 308 -8.47 13.17 -32.68
N SER A 309 -9.41 13.08 -33.62
CA SER A 309 -10.27 14.18 -34.06
C SER A 309 -11.42 14.50 -33.10
N GLN A 310 -11.79 13.57 -32.21
CA GLN A 310 -12.93 13.76 -31.30
C GLN A 310 -12.49 14.39 -29.97
N PRO A 311 -13.26 15.34 -29.40
CA PRO A 311 -12.93 15.94 -28.11
C PRO A 311 -12.97 14.91 -26.98
N VAL A 312 -11.90 14.89 -26.18
CA VAL A 312 -11.64 13.92 -25.09
C VAL A 312 -12.79 13.81 -24.09
N GLY A 313 -13.37 14.95 -23.70
CA GLY A 313 -14.33 15.05 -22.61
C GLY A 313 -15.63 14.25 -22.81
N LYS A 314 -15.97 13.88 -24.04
CA LYS A 314 -17.14 13.03 -24.32
C LYS A 314 -16.81 11.54 -24.36
N ALA A 315 -15.58 11.19 -24.76
CA ALA A 315 -15.17 9.81 -24.98
C ALA A 315 -14.57 9.14 -23.74
N LEU A 316 -14.00 9.92 -22.81
CA LEU A 316 -13.32 9.40 -21.63
C LEU A 316 -14.06 9.67 -20.33
N LYS A 317 -14.04 8.68 -19.43
CA LYS A 317 -14.53 8.80 -18.06
C LYS A 317 -13.36 8.76 -17.08
N THR A 318 -13.56 9.34 -15.90
CA THR A 318 -12.57 9.25 -14.82
C THR A 318 -12.31 7.78 -14.48
N GLY A 319 -11.05 7.37 -14.48
CA GLY A 319 -10.66 5.99 -14.15
C GLY A 319 -10.50 5.06 -15.37
N ASP A 320 -10.79 5.55 -16.57
CA ASP A 320 -10.38 4.88 -17.80
C ASP A 320 -8.85 4.81 -17.90
N VAL A 321 -8.35 3.77 -18.56
CA VAL A 321 -6.93 3.61 -18.88
C VAL A 321 -6.74 3.93 -20.36
N LEU A 322 -5.87 4.89 -20.64
CA LEU A 322 -5.39 5.17 -21.98
C LEU A 322 -4.09 4.41 -22.23
N ALA A 323 -4.11 3.56 -23.24
CA ALA A 323 -2.94 2.86 -23.71
C ALA A 323 -2.50 3.45 -25.04
N LEU A 324 -1.24 3.89 -25.10
CA LEU A 324 -0.59 4.23 -26.36
C LEU A 324 0.01 2.96 -26.95
N VAL A 325 -0.51 2.54 -28.10
CA VAL A 325 -0.19 1.25 -28.69
C VAL A 325 0.48 1.43 -30.03
N ARG A 326 1.64 0.78 -30.20
CA ARG A 326 2.34 0.74 -31.49
C ARG A 326 1.75 -0.36 -32.36
N ASP A 327 1.53 -0.04 -33.64
CA ASP A 327 1.10 -0.99 -34.67
C ASP A 327 -0.21 -1.74 -34.34
N TRP A 328 -1.19 -1.01 -33.79
CA TRP A 328 -2.51 -1.58 -33.48
C TRP A 328 -3.26 -1.98 -34.77
N THR A 329 -3.40 -3.28 -34.97
CA THR A 329 -4.35 -3.85 -35.93
C THR A 329 -5.69 -4.07 -35.21
N ALA A 330 -6.77 -3.58 -35.81
CA ALA A 330 -8.12 -3.76 -35.27
C ALA A 330 -8.54 -5.24 -35.33
#